data_AF-A0A9P8S3N9-F1
#
_entry.id   AF-A0A9P8S3N9-F1
#
_cell.length_a   1.000
_cell.length_b   1.000
_cell.length_c   1.000
_cell.angle_alpha   90.00
_cell.angle_beta   90.00
_cell.angle_gamma   90.00
#
_symmetry.space_group_name_H-M   'P 1'
#
loop_
_entity.id
_entity.type
_entity.pdbx_description
1 polymer ?
#
loop_
_entity_poly.entity_id
_entity_poly.type
_entity_poly.pdbx_seq_one_letter_code
_entity_poly.pdbx_strand_id
1 'polypeptide(L)'
;MMTDNLAHCSYEAGILEQPEPTPPEDMWTRTVDPMKAPDEPAKFTIHFEKGIPVKVEIGDKVVTGSLEIFKALNEIGRVHGVGRIDIVELRFIVRSLRDRFVTYEWSRCLYNGMYFSPEREFLQHSLEFSQRQVDGKVHMMAFKGNAYVVKRSSETSNLYSETKSSMDTLEGSPLW
;
A
#
# COMPACT_ATOMS: atom_id res chain seq x y z
N MET A 1 13.96 -21.40 1.19
CA MET A 1 13.45 -21.35 -0.21
C MET A 1 13.10 -19.90 -0.51
N MET A 2 13.36 -19.41 -1.72
CA MET A 2 13.07 -18.03 -2.13
C MET A 2 12.12 -18.03 -3.31
N THR A 3 11.05 -17.24 -3.24
CA THR A 3 10.14 -16.96 -4.35
C THR A 3 10.18 -15.48 -4.64
N ASP A 4 10.42 -15.10 -5.90
CA ASP A 4 10.62 -13.72 -6.27
C ASP A 4 9.85 -13.32 -7.55
N ASN A 5 9.22 -12.16 -7.53
CA ASN A 5 8.51 -11.58 -8.67
C ASN A 5 8.59 -10.05 -8.64
N LEU A 6 7.97 -9.35 -9.58
CA LEU A 6 8.04 -7.90 -9.62
C LEU A 6 7.51 -7.25 -8.33
N ALA A 7 6.46 -7.83 -7.73
CA ALA A 7 5.74 -7.24 -6.59
C ALA A 7 6.36 -7.53 -5.23
N HIS A 8 6.95 -8.71 -5.01
CA HIS A 8 7.56 -9.05 -3.73
C HIS A 8 8.58 -10.19 -3.87
N CYS A 9 9.40 -10.32 -2.83
CA CYS A 9 10.22 -11.49 -2.57
C CYS A 9 9.80 -12.08 -1.23
N SER A 10 9.58 -13.41 -1.18
CA SER A 10 9.32 -14.15 0.05
C SER A 10 10.46 -15.12 0.34
N TYR A 11 10.80 -15.24 1.62
CA TYR A 11 11.75 -16.21 2.14
C TYR A 11 11.06 -17.07 3.18
N GLU A 12 11.13 -18.38 2.98
CA GLU A 12 10.48 -19.35 3.85
C GLU A 12 11.41 -20.55 4.08
N ALA A 13 11.18 -21.25 5.20
CA ALA A 13 11.93 -22.43 5.65
C ALA A 13 13.41 -22.19 6.03
N GLY A 14 14.06 -23.20 6.60
CA GLY A 14 15.45 -23.11 7.07
C GLY A 14 15.57 -22.35 8.39
N ILE A 15 16.49 -21.38 8.48
CA ILE A 15 16.74 -20.62 9.72
C ILE A 15 15.49 -19.89 10.25
N LEU A 16 14.56 -19.54 9.35
CA LEU A 16 13.29 -18.88 9.68
C LEU A 16 12.21 -19.85 10.20
N GLU A 17 12.46 -21.15 10.28
CA GLU A 17 11.53 -22.10 10.93
C GLU A 17 11.49 -21.89 12.45
N GLN A 18 12.58 -21.35 13.00
CA GLN A 18 12.62 -20.90 14.38
C GLN A 18 12.22 -19.42 14.39
N PRO A 19 11.15 -19.03 15.11
CA PRO A 19 10.67 -17.64 15.11
C PRO A 19 11.47 -16.71 16.03
N GLU A 20 12.35 -17.27 16.87
CA GLU A 20 13.17 -16.49 17.82
C GLU A 20 14.37 -15.77 17.18
N PRO A 21 15.21 -16.40 16.33
CA PRO A 21 16.35 -15.72 15.75
C PRO A 21 15.94 -14.60 14.80
N THR A 22 16.64 -13.45 14.90
CA THR A 22 16.49 -12.36 13.95
C THR A 22 16.95 -12.80 12.55
N PRO A 23 16.20 -12.46 11.48
CA PRO A 23 16.62 -12.77 10.12
C PRO A 23 18.01 -12.20 9.79
N PRO A 24 18.93 -13.00 9.23
CA PRO A 24 20.24 -12.54 8.77
C PRO A 24 20.17 -11.34 7.81
N GLU A 25 21.13 -10.43 7.88
CA GLU A 25 21.14 -9.20 7.06
C GLU A 25 21.17 -9.49 5.55
N ASP A 26 21.84 -10.56 5.13
CA ASP A 26 22.02 -10.97 3.74
C ASP A 26 20.73 -11.52 3.10
N MET A 27 19.72 -11.86 3.90
CA MET A 27 18.40 -12.25 3.40
C MET A 27 17.63 -11.08 2.77
N TRP A 28 17.91 -9.83 3.18
CA TRP A 28 17.20 -8.67 2.69
C TRP A 28 17.76 -8.15 1.36
N THR A 29 17.46 -8.86 0.27
CA THR A 29 18.03 -8.55 -1.06
C THR A 29 17.38 -7.35 -1.76
N ARG A 30 16.10 -7.07 -1.45
CA ARG A 30 15.28 -6.07 -2.16
C ARG A 30 15.22 -4.70 -1.51
N THR A 31 15.79 -4.53 -0.33
CA THR A 31 15.71 -3.28 0.43
C THR A 31 17.02 -3.03 1.15
N VAL A 32 17.47 -1.77 1.17
CA VAL A 32 18.57 -1.33 2.02
C VAL A 32 18.14 -1.46 3.47
N ASP A 33 19.08 -1.79 4.36
CA ASP A 33 18.84 -1.76 5.80
C ASP A 33 18.33 -0.37 6.21
N PRO A 34 17.18 -0.24 6.90
CA PRO A 34 16.70 1.04 7.41
C PRO A 34 17.77 1.85 8.16
N MET A 35 18.73 1.19 8.83
CA MET A 35 19.84 1.85 9.51
C MET A 35 20.88 2.43 8.55
N LYS A 36 21.06 1.83 7.37
CA LYS A 36 21.99 2.25 6.31
C LYS A 36 21.32 3.11 5.22
N ALA A 37 20.00 3.27 5.27
CA ALA A 37 19.24 4.09 4.34
C ALA A 37 19.61 5.58 4.48
N PRO A 38 19.40 6.42 3.44
CA PRO A 38 19.73 7.85 3.50
C PRO A 38 19.04 8.60 4.65
N ASP A 39 19.74 9.60 5.21
CA ASP A 39 19.19 10.51 6.23
C ASP A 39 18.30 11.63 5.65
N GLU A 40 18.22 11.73 4.32
CA GLU A 40 17.30 12.63 3.65
C GLU A 40 16.00 11.88 3.27
N PRO A 41 14.81 12.41 3.59
CA PRO A 41 13.55 11.77 3.23
C PRO A 41 13.22 11.97 1.74
N ALA A 42 12.83 10.90 1.05
CA ALA A 42 12.30 11.02 -0.32
C ALA A 42 10.84 11.46 -0.30
N LYS A 43 10.54 12.58 -0.95
CA LYS A 43 9.19 13.09 -1.12
C LYS A 43 8.70 12.83 -2.54
N PHE A 44 7.50 12.31 -2.66
CA PHE A 44 6.89 12.01 -3.95
C PHE A 44 5.36 12.15 -3.87
N THR A 45 4.74 12.36 -5.02
CA THR A 45 3.28 12.51 -5.13
C THR A 45 2.73 11.41 -6.01
N ILE A 46 1.70 10.70 -5.55
CA ILE A 46 0.97 9.71 -6.34
C ILE A 46 -0.39 10.29 -6.71
N HIS A 47 -0.74 10.22 -7.99
CA HIS A 47 -2.04 10.60 -8.52
C HIS A 47 -2.86 9.35 -8.79
N PHE A 48 -4.08 9.37 -8.29
CA PHE A 48 -5.05 8.30 -8.45
C PHE A 48 -6.20 8.76 -9.34
N GLU A 49 -6.60 7.88 -10.24
CA GLU A 49 -7.85 7.96 -10.99
C GLU A 49 -8.57 6.63 -10.87
N LYS A 50 -9.83 6.65 -10.42
CA LYS A 50 -10.67 5.46 -10.19
C LYS A 50 -9.97 4.39 -9.33
N GLY A 51 -9.25 4.83 -8.29
CA GLY A 51 -8.49 3.97 -7.39
C GLY A 51 -7.18 3.41 -7.96
N ILE A 52 -6.80 3.76 -9.20
CA ILE A 52 -5.60 3.27 -9.86
C ILE A 52 -4.55 4.39 -9.90
N PRO A 53 -3.28 4.11 -9.54
CA PRO A 53 -2.20 5.10 -9.70
C PRO A 53 -1.91 5.34 -11.19
N VAL A 54 -2.12 6.56 -11.65
CA VAL A 54 -1.94 6.96 -13.07
C VAL A 54 -0.70 7.81 -13.30
N LYS A 55 -0.18 8.43 -12.25
CA LYS A 55 1.01 9.28 -12.32
C LYS A 55 1.74 9.34 -10.98
N VAL A 56 3.06 9.36 -11.02
CA VAL A 56 3.93 9.63 -9.87
C VAL A 56 4.90 10.76 -10.19
N GLU A 57 5.02 11.72 -9.28
CA GLU A 57 5.95 12.85 -9.36
C GLU A 57 7.02 12.70 -8.27
N ILE A 58 8.30 12.73 -8.65
CA ILE A 58 9.46 12.55 -7.78
C ILE A 58 10.44 13.68 -8.09
N GLY A 59 10.37 14.78 -7.33
CA GLY A 59 11.07 16.02 -7.67
C GLY A 59 10.64 16.50 -9.06
N ASP A 60 11.60 16.69 -9.97
CA ASP A 60 11.34 17.12 -11.36
C ASP A 60 10.94 15.97 -12.30
N LYS A 61 11.00 14.71 -11.83
CA LYS A 61 10.69 13.54 -12.64
C LYS A 61 9.21 13.20 -12.55
N VAL A 62 8.56 13.01 -13.71
CA VAL A 62 7.18 12.56 -13.81
C VAL A 62 7.14 11.19 -14.51
N VAL A 63 6.40 10.25 -13.93
CA VAL A 63 6.24 8.88 -14.44
C VAL A 63 4.75 8.57 -14.57
N THR A 64 4.33 8.09 -15.75
CA THR A 64 2.91 7.82 -16.06
C THR A 64 2.63 6.39 -16.50
N GLY A 65 3.63 5.64 -16.97
CA GLY A 65 3.48 4.23 -17.32
C GLY A 65 3.26 3.37 -16.07
N SER A 66 2.30 2.45 -16.09
CA SER A 66 1.92 1.67 -14.90
C SER A 66 3.07 0.80 -14.37
N LEU A 67 3.83 0.15 -15.26
CA LEU A 67 4.99 -0.66 -14.90
C LEU A 67 6.14 0.22 -14.38
N GLU A 68 6.31 1.39 -14.97
CA GLU A 68 7.35 2.37 -14.66
C GLU A 68 7.07 3.05 -13.32
N ILE A 69 5.81 3.36 -13.03
CA ILE A 69 5.32 3.81 -11.73
C ILE A 69 5.68 2.75 -10.68
N PHE A 70 5.35 1.48 -10.96
CA PHE A 70 5.62 0.39 -10.04
C PHE A 70 7.12 0.23 -9.76
N LYS A 71 7.95 0.25 -10.81
CA LYS A 71 9.41 0.19 -10.68
C LYS A 71 9.99 1.39 -9.95
N ALA A 72 9.48 2.60 -10.21
CA ALA A 72 9.94 3.82 -9.56
C ALA A 72 9.62 3.80 -8.05
N LEU A 73 8.43 3.34 -7.67
CA LEU A 73 8.04 3.19 -6.26
C LEU A 73 8.83 2.07 -5.56
N ASN A 74 9.09 0.95 -6.25
CA ASN A 74 9.96 -0.11 -5.74
C ASN A 74 11.38 0.40 -5.49
N GLU A 75 11.91 1.26 -6.37
CA GLU A 75 13.25 1.83 -6.19
C GLU A 75 13.32 2.77 -4.97
N ILE A 76 12.30 3.63 -4.78
CA ILE A 76 12.20 4.46 -3.57
C ILE A 76 12.11 3.57 -2.33
N GLY A 77 11.25 2.55 -2.35
CA GLY A 77 11.11 1.61 -1.24
C GLY A 77 12.41 0.88 -0.93
N ARG A 78 13.13 0.43 -1.96
CA ARG A 78 14.44 -0.22 -1.85
C ARG A 78 15.44 0.69 -1.15
N VAL A 79 15.63 1.90 -1.65
CA VAL A 79 16.65 2.84 -1.13
C VAL A 79 16.37 3.25 0.32
N HIS A 80 15.09 3.44 0.66
CA HIS A 80 14.70 3.86 2.01
C HIS A 80 14.40 2.70 2.96
N GLY A 81 14.53 1.44 2.53
CA GLY A 81 14.30 0.27 3.39
C GLY A 81 12.84 -0.05 3.68
N VAL A 82 11.90 0.52 2.92
CA VAL A 82 10.45 0.37 3.14
C VAL A 82 9.96 -0.99 2.66
N GLY A 83 9.06 -1.63 3.42
CA GLY A 83 8.37 -2.85 3.00
C GLY A 83 8.96 -4.15 3.56
N ARG A 84 9.84 -4.07 4.58
CA ARG A 84 10.27 -5.25 5.34
C ARG A 84 9.18 -5.65 6.33
N ILE A 85 8.76 -6.91 6.26
CA ILE A 85 7.75 -7.49 7.14
C ILE A 85 8.25 -8.87 7.56
N ASP A 86 8.27 -9.11 8.87
CA ASP A 86 8.46 -10.43 9.47
C ASP A 86 7.16 -10.79 10.20
N ILE A 87 6.55 -11.91 9.82
CA ILE A 87 5.23 -12.33 10.30
C ILE A 87 5.22 -13.81 10.59
N VAL A 88 4.60 -14.16 11.73
CA VAL A 88 4.13 -15.52 11.99
C VAL A 88 2.67 -15.59 11.54
N GLU A 89 2.41 -16.25 10.41
CA GLU A 89 1.05 -16.36 9.89
C GLU A 89 0.34 -17.66 10.30
N LEU A 90 -0.93 -17.51 10.72
CA LEU A 90 -1.80 -18.65 11.03
C LEU A 90 -2.42 -19.21 9.75
N ARG A 91 -2.48 -20.54 9.63
CA ARG A 91 -3.15 -21.21 8.51
C ARG A 91 -4.66 -20.90 8.46
N PHE A 92 -5.05 -20.27 7.34
CA PHE A 92 -6.36 -20.16 6.68
C PHE A 92 -7.60 -19.69 7.48
N ILE A 93 -7.90 -20.21 8.68
CA ILE A 93 -9.23 -20.05 9.31
C ILE A 93 -9.30 -18.94 10.37
N VAL A 94 -8.20 -18.58 11.04
CA VAL A 94 -8.26 -17.55 12.11
C VAL A 94 -8.03 -16.14 11.55
N ARG A 95 -7.21 -15.99 10.50
CA ARG A 95 -7.01 -14.73 9.75
C ARG A 95 -8.30 -14.27 9.03
N SER A 96 -9.19 -15.22 8.69
CA SER A 96 -10.44 -14.96 7.97
C SER A 96 -11.52 -14.24 8.78
N LEU A 97 -11.48 -14.38 10.10
CA LEU A 97 -12.52 -13.85 10.98
C LEU A 97 -12.31 -12.38 11.34
N ARG A 98 -11.09 -11.86 11.22
CA ARG A 98 -10.69 -10.51 11.67
C ARG A 98 -10.97 -9.39 10.66
N ASP A 99 -10.82 -9.64 9.36
CA ASP A 99 -10.67 -8.58 8.34
C ASP A 99 -11.80 -8.60 7.27
N ARG A 100 -13.06 -8.66 7.74
CA ARG A 100 -14.27 -8.94 6.94
C ARG A 100 -14.75 -7.75 6.10
N PHE A 101 -14.53 -7.78 4.78
CA PHE A 101 -15.65 -7.84 3.81
C PHE A 101 -15.16 -8.02 2.36
N VAL A 102 -14.43 -7.05 1.80
CA VAL A 102 -14.12 -7.05 0.35
C VAL A 102 -12.70 -7.53 0.09
N THR A 103 -11.71 -6.94 0.76
CA THR A 103 -10.29 -7.29 0.56
C THR A 103 -10.02 -8.74 0.93
N TYR A 104 -10.57 -9.22 2.04
CA TYR A 104 -10.38 -10.60 2.49
C TYR A 104 -10.97 -11.63 1.52
N GLU A 105 -12.23 -11.44 1.11
CA GLU A 105 -12.92 -12.39 0.22
C GLU A 105 -12.24 -12.44 -1.15
N TRP A 106 -11.78 -11.30 -1.67
CA TRP A 106 -10.98 -11.23 -2.89
C TRP A 106 -9.65 -11.97 -2.74
N SER A 107 -8.89 -11.70 -1.66
CA SER A 107 -7.64 -12.40 -1.36
C SER A 107 -7.84 -13.91 -1.18
N ARG A 108 -8.96 -14.33 -0.58
CA ARG A 108 -9.32 -15.74 -0.41
C ARG A 108 -9.55 -16.42 -1.76
N CYS A 109 -10.27 -15.78 -2.67
CA CYS A 109 -10.45 -16.29 -4.02
C CYS A 109 -9.11 -16.47 -4.73
N LEU A 110 -8.19 -15.49 -4.62
CA LEU A 110 -6.85 -15.60 -5.21
C LEU A 110 -6.03 -16.74 -4.58
N TYR A 111 -5.97 -16.80 -3.25
CA TYR A 111 -5.17 -17.80 -2.53
C TYR A 111 -5.64 -19.23 -2.80
N ASN A 112 -6.95 -19.44 -2.96
CA ASN A 112 -7.53 -20.76 -3.23
C ASN A 112 -7.56 -21.11 -4.73
N GLY A 113 -6.94 -20.32 -5.61
CA GLY A 113 -6.94 -20.56 -7.05
C GLY A 113 -8.28 -20.35 -7.74
N MET A 114 -9.24 -19.69 -7.08
CA MET A 114 -10.58 -19.38 -7.60
C MET A 114 -10.59 -18.14 -8.50
N TYR A 115 -9.51 -17.91 -9.25
CA TYR A 115 -9.37 -16.72 -10.09
C TYR A 115 -10.47 -16.64 -11.16
N PHE A 116 -10.91 -17.77 -11.72
CA PHE A 116 -11.93 -17.81 -12.77
C PHE A 116 -13.36 -18.06 -12.25
N SER A 117 -13.59 -17.90 -10.94
CA SER A 117 -14.90 -18.20 -10.33
C SER A 117 -15.87 -17.01 -10.41
N PRO A 118 -17.20 -17.27 -10.41
CA PRO A 118 -18.22 -16.20 -10.43
C PRO A 118 -18.24 -15.38 -9.12
N GLU A 119 -17.88 -15.96 -7.98
CA GLU A 119 -17.81 -15.27 -6.68
C GLU A 119 -16.74 -14.17 -6.70
N ARG A 120 -15.58 -14.49 -7.27
CA ARG A 120 -14.53 -13.51 -7.53
C ARG A 120 -15.09 -12.44 -8.47
N GLU A 121 -15.72 -12.79 -9.58
CA GLU A 121 -16.31 -11.83 -10.54
C GLU A 121 -17.25 -10.80 -9.91
N PHE A 122 -18.13 -11.24 -9.00
CA PHE A 122 -19.02 -10.37 -8.23
C PHE A 122 -18.26 -9.40 -7.30
N LEU A 123 -17.22 -9.89 -6.62
CA LEU A 123 -16.38 -9.07 -5.74
C LEU A 123 -15.59 -8.03 -6.54
N GLN A 124 -15.12 -8.36 -7.75
CA GLN A 124 -14.38 -7.44 -8.63
C GLN A 124 -15.25 -6.23 -8.97
N HIS A 125 -16.48 -6.46 -9.40
CA HIS A 125 -17.40 -5.39 -9.76
C HIS A 125 -17.80 -4.53 -8.57
N SER A 126 -17.94 -5.15 -7.39
CA SER A 126 -18.18 -4.40 -6.14
C SER A 126 -17.00 -3.48 -5.81
N LEU A 127 -15.76 -3.97 -6.00
CA LEU A 127 -14.55 -3.18 -5.82
C LEU A 127 -14.48 -2.04 -6.85
N GLU A 128 -14.63 -2.33 -8.14
CA GLU A 128 -14.66 -1.32 -9.21
C GLU A 128 -15.71 -0.25 -8.97
N PHE A 129 -16.91 -0.63 -8.52
CA PHE A 129 -17.96 0.31 -8.15
C PHE A 129 -17.51 1.25 -7.03
N SER A 130 -16.90 0.71 -5.97
CA SER A 130 -16.43 1.51 -4.83
C SER A 130 -15.34 2.52 -5.21
N GLN A 131 -14.52 2.21 -6.22
CA GLN A 131 -13.38 3.04 -6.61
C GLN A 131 -13.76 4.20 -7.56
N ARG A 132 -15.01 4.28 -8.04
CA ARG A 132 -15.44 5.26 -9.07
C ARG A 132 -15.21 6.73 -8.72
N GLN A 133 -15.17 7.07 -7.43
CA GLN A 133 -14.96 8.43 -6.94
C GLN A 133 -13.64 8.58 -6.19
N VAL A 134 -12.77 7.56 -6.25
CA VAL A 134 -11.46 7.56 -5.59
C VAL A 134 -10.45 8.17 -6.54
N ASP A 135 -10.50 9.49 -6.63
CA ASP A 135 -9.59 10.32 -7.41
C ASP A 135 -8.86 11.29 -6.49
N GLY A 136 -7.60 11.59 -6.78
CA GLY A 136 -6.87 12.58 -6.00
C GLY A 136 -5.36 12.44 -6.05
N LYS A 137 -4.70 13.22 -5.22
CA LYS A 137 -3.25 13.29 -5.08
C LYS A 137 -2.90 12.97 -3.64
N VAL A 138 -1.98 12.04 -3.44
CA VAL A 138 -1.43 11.69 -2.14
C VAL A 138 0.04 12.02 -2.15
N HIS A 139 0.45 12.92 -1.28
CA HIS A 139 1.84 13.28 -1.10
C HIS A 139 2.42 12.40 0.00
N MET A 140 3.46 11.68 -0.37
CA MET A 140 4.11 10.65 0.40
C MET A 140 5.52 11.09 0.76
N MET A 141 6.03 10.54 1.85
CA MET A 141 7.41 10.65 2.29
C MET A 141 7.93 9.28 2.70
N ALA A 142 9.03 8.82 2.10
CA ALA A 142 9.73 7.61 2.52
C ALA A 142 10.98 7.98 3.33
N PHE A 143 11.12 7.39 4.52
CA PHE A 143 12.23 7.67 5.43
C PHE A 143 12.50 6.47 6.34
N LYS A 144 13.75 6.00 6.37
CA LYS A 144 14.27 5.00 7.33
C LYS A 144 13.29 3.85 7.63
N GLY A 145 12.92 3.10 6.60
CA GLY A 145 12.04 1.94 6.68
C GLY A 145 10.54 2.23 6.65
N ASN A 146 10.16 3.50 6.71
CA ASN A 146 8.77 3.92 6.84
C ASN A 146 8.29 4.75 5.64
N ALA A 147 7.00 4.67 5.38
CA ALA A 147 6.29 5.51 4.43
C ALA A 147 5.19 6.29 5.14
N TYR A 148 5.20 7.61 4.99
CA TYR A 148 4.30 8.54 5.65
C TYR A 148 3.44 9.27 4.63
N VAL A 149 2.16 9.42 4.94
CA VAL A 149 1.26 10.31 4.19
C VAL A 149 1.42 11.72 4.75
N VAL A 150 1.87 12.65 3.92
CA VAL A 150 2.12 14.05 4.32
C VAL A 150 0.88 14.90 4.11
N LYS A 151 0.26 14.80 2.94
CA LYS A 151 -0.95 15.54 2.59
C LYS A 151 -1.74 14.81 1.51
N ARG A 152 -3.04 15.10 1.44
CA ARG A 152 -3.98 14.53 0.46
C ARG A 152 -4.84 15.64 -0.11
N SER A 153 -5.16 15.54 -1.39
CA SER A 153 -6.15 16.40 -2.04
C SER A 153 -6.98 15.58 -3.04
N SER A 154 -8.24 15.96 -3.24
CA SER A 154 -9.12 15.39 -4.25
C SER A 154 -9.96 16.52 -4.84
N GLU A 155 -10.13 16.51 -6.15
CA GLU A 155 -10.98 17.47 -6.86
C GLU A 155 -12.43 16.96 -6.96
N THR A 156 -12.63 15.64 -6.91
CA THR A 156 -13.92 14.98 -7.15
C THR A 156 -14.69 14.67 -5.85
N SER A 157 -13.98 14.30 -4.78
CA SER A 157 -14.63 13.85 -3.54
C SER A 157 -14.82 14.99 -2.54
N ASN A 158 -15.98 15.65 -2.58
CA ASN A 158 -16.42 16.65 -1.58
C ASN A 158 -16.84 16.02 -0.23
N LEU A 159 -16.38 14.80 0.09
CA LEU A 159 -16.68 14.12 1.36
C LEU A 159 -15.99 14.79 2.55
N TYR A 160 -14.91 15.52 2.31
CA TYR A 160 -14.30 16.39 3.31
C TYR A 160 -14.76 17.82 3.07
N SER A 161 -15.38 18.44 4.10
CA SER A 161 -15.77 19.84 4.10
C SER A 161 -15.00 20.57 5.20
N GLU A 162 -14.10 21.46 4.79
CA GLU A 162 -13.31 22.30 5.69
C GLU A 162 -14.23 23.15 6.57
N THR A 163 -15.28 23.74 6.00
CA THR A 163 -16.27 24.55 6.73
C THR A 163 -16.98 23.79 7.85
N LYS A 164 -17.32 22.52 7.62
CA LYS A 164 -17.99 21.67 8.64
C LYS A 164 -17.03 21.13 9.71
N SER A 165 -15.73 21.10 9.41
CA SER A 165 -14.70 20.55 10.30
C SER A 165 -13.87 21.62 10.99
N SER A 166 -14.05 22.89 10.60
CA SER A 166 -13.35 24.05 11.12
C SER A 166 -13.80 24.38 12.54
N MET A 167 -12.86 24.60 13.43
CA MET A 167 -13.11 25.22 14.74
C MET A 167 -12.97 26.75 14.70
N ASP A 168 -12.51 27.30 13.57
CA ASP A 168 -12.27 28.73 13.39
C ASP A 168 -13.52 29.49 12.91
N THR A 169 -14.50 28.78 12.32
CA THR A 169 -15.75 29.36 11.80
C THR A 169 -16.96 28.68 12.44
N LEU A 170 -17.84 29.47 13.08
CA LEU A 170 -19.05 28.96 13.77
C LEU A 170 -20.17 28.47 12.84
N GLU A 171 -20.01 28.55 11.51
CA GLU A 171 -21.07 28.27 10.53
C GLU A 171 -21.35 26.77 10.26
N GLY A 172 -20.73 25.85 11.01
CA GLY A 172 -20.77 24.41 10.71
C GLY A 172 -21.66 23.53 11.59
N SER A 173 -22.14 24.00 12.75
CA SER A 173 -22.87 23.13 13.68
C SER A 173 -24.38 23.37 13.57
N PRO A 174 -25.18 22.42 13.04
CA PRO A 174 -26.55 22.35 13.48
C PRO A 174 -26.48 21.99 14.97
N LEU A 175 -26.87 22.93 15.83
CA LEU A 175 -27.35 22.59 17.16
C LEU A 175 -28.42 21.51 16.95
N TRP A 176 -28.17 20.31 17.48
CA TRP A 176 -29.10 19.20 17.74
C TRP A 176 -30.37 19.11 16.86
#